data_AF-A0A519LBI8-F1
#
_entry.id   AF-A0A519LBI8-F1
#
_cell.length_a   1.000
_cell.length_b   1.000
_cell.length_c   1.000
_cell.angle_alpha   90.00
_cell.angle_beta   90.00
_cell.angle_gamma   90.00
#
_symmetry.space_group_name_H-M   'P 1'
#
loop_
_entity.id
_entity.type
_entity.pdbx_description
1 polymer ?
#
loop_
_entity_poly.entity_id
_entity_poly.type
_entity_poly.pdbx_seq_one_letter_code
_entity_poly.pdbx_strand_id
1 'polypeptide(L)'
;MKTSINFKVVKSDTETHNFRKKTFDYIRKDLTPKNEYWMEQKITDRIQKIEAYCKEKSGRKLQKNAMPVREAVVVIKEDTTMLELQNLAKRPEEELSIRVFQIAIHKDEGHTDKDTKEWKPNYHAHLVADWQDLKT
;
A
#
# COMPACT_ATOMS: atom_id res chain seq x y z
N MET A 1 -14.87 -1.22 16.58
CA MET A 1 -13.93 -1.89 15.66
C MET A 1 -12.51 -1.51 16.08
N LYS A 2 -11.69 -2.47 16.47
CA LYS A 2 -10.24 -2.23 16.64
C LYS A 2 -9.61 -2.52 15.28
N THR A 3 -8.91 -1.54 14.71
CA THR A 3 -8.15 -1.71 13.46
C THR A 3 -6.66 -1.61 13.80
N SER A 4 -5.82 -2.30 13.04
CA SER A 4 -4.36 -2.25 13.19
C SER A 4 -3.73 -2.01 11.82
N ILE A 5 -2.53 -1.44 11.82
CA ILE A 5 -1.73 -1.22 10.63
C ILE A 5 -0.47 -2.07 10.79
N ASN A 6 -0.19 -2.93 9.81
CA ASN A 6 1.00 -3.78 9.82
C ASN A 6 1.75 -3.65 8.49
N PHE A 7 3.00 -3.20 8.54
CA PHE A 7 3.86 -3.01 7.38
C PHE A 7 4.66 -4.27 7.05
N LYS A 8 4.53 -4.75 5.81
CA LYS A 8 5.30 -5.87 5.25
C LYS A 8 6.16 -5.40 4.09
N VAL A 9 7.21 -6.14 3.77
CA VAL A 9 8.04 -5.88 2.60
C VAL A 9 7.18 -5.93 1.34
N VAL A 10 7.33 -4.96 0.44
CA VAL A 10 6.62 -4.98 -0.85
C VAL A 10 7.02 -6.22 -1.65
N LYS A 11 6.06 -6.77 -2.38
CA LYS A 11 6.28 -7.88 -3.29
C LYS A 11 6.43 -7.36 -4.72
N SER A 12 6.99 -8.18 -5.60
CA SER A 12 7.14 -7.83 -7.02
C SER A 12 5.80 -7.60 -7.72
N ASP A 13 4.71 -8.18 -7.22
CA ASP A 13 3.36 -8.07 -7.75
C ASP A 13 2.49 -7.02 -7.03
N THR A 14 3.03 -6.29 -6.04
CA THR A 14 2.28 -5.28 -5.26
C THR A 14 1.55 -4.28 -6.17
N GLU A 15 2.24 -3.59 -7.09
CA GLU A 15 1.56 -2.64 -7.99
C GLU A 15 0.62 -3.32 -8.99
N THR A 16 0.90 -4.57 -9.37
CA THR A 16 0.05 -5.33 -10.27
C THR A 16 -1.29 -5.65 -9.61
N HIS A 17 -1.25 -6.02 -8.33
CA HIS A 17 -2.43 -6.24 -7.50
C HIS A 17 -3.17 -4.93 -7.19
N ASN A 18 -2.44 -3.94 -6.68
CA ASN A 18 -3.02 -2.70 -6.14
C ASN A 18 -3.67 -1.86 -7.22
N PHE A 19 -3.08 -1.76 -8.41
CA PHE A 19 -3.66 -0.99 -9.52
C PHE A 19 -4.46 -1.87 -10.49
N ARG A 20 -4.86 -3.07 -10.06
CA ARG A 20 -5.70 -4.01 -10.84
C ARG A 20 -5.17 -4.27 -12.26
N LYS A 21 -3.85 -4.32 -12.44
CA LYS A 21 -3.20 -4.67 -13.72
C LYS A 21 -3.37 -6.15 -14.07
N LYS A 22 -3.79 -6.95 -13.09
CA LYS A 22 -4.21 -8.35 -13.25
C LYS A 22 -5.52 -8.56 -12.49
N THR A 23 -6.43 -9.34 -13.06
CA THR A 23 -7.65 -9.76 -12.38
C THR A 23 -7.48 -11.14 -11.75
N PHE A 24 -8.11 -11.34 -10.60
CA PHE A 24 -8.15 -12.61 -9.88
C PHE A 24 -9.61 -13.05 -9.70
N ASP A 25 -9.85 -14.35 -9.50
CA ASP A 25 -11.22 -14.92 -9.46
C ASP A 25 -12.07 -14.40 -8.29
N TYR A 26 -11.42 -13.96 -7.21
CA TYR A 26 -12.09 -13.40 -6.02
C TYR A 26 -12.47 -11.91 -6.16
N ILE A 27 -12.08 -11.25 -7.26
CA ILE A 27 -12.39 -9.84 -7.50
C ILE A 27 -13.75 -9.69 -8.18
N ARG A 28 -14.62 -8.87 -7.60
CA ARG A 28 -15.90 -8.46 -8.18
C ARG A 28 -15.68 -7.34 -9.20
N LYS A 29 -15.54 -7.71 -10.49
CA LYS A 29 -15.28 -6.78 -11.60
C LYS A 29 -16.30 -5.64 -11.71
N ASP A 30 -17.55 -5.89 -11.33
CA ASP A 30 -18.62 -4.89 -11.28
C ASP A 30 -18.39 -3.80 -10.21
N LEU A 31 -17.58 -4.11 -9.20
CA LEU A 31 -17.24 -3.19 -8.10
C LEU A 31 -15.87 -2.52 -8.28
N THR A 32 -14.99 -3.03 -9.15
CA THR A 32 -13.66 -2.44 -9.39
C THR A 32 -13.70 -0.95 -9.75
N PRO A 33 -14.70 -0.42 -10.49
CA PRO A 33 -14.82 1.03 -10.72
C PRO A 33 -15.01 1.88 -9.45
N LYS A 34 -15.36 1.25 -8.30
CA LYS A 34 -15.46 1.92 -6.99
C LYS A 34 -14.13 2.00 -6.24
N ASN A 35 -13.07 1.37 -6.75
CA ASN A 35 -11.74 1.49 -6.19
C ASN A 35 -11.18 2.89 -6.43
N GLU A 36 -10.31 3.34 -5.54
CA GLU A 36 -9.68 4.65 -5.64
C GLU A 36 -8.16 4.51 -5.54
N TYR A 37 -7.42 5.33 -6.27
CA TYR A 37 -5.98 5.22 -6.37
C TYR A 37 -5.33 6.58 -6.26
N TRP A 38 -4.26 6.65 -5.47
CA TRP A 38 -3.35 7.79 -5.41
C TRP A 38 -1.91 7.26 -5.50
N MET A 39 -1.13 7.83 -6.40
CA MET A 39 0.26 7.42 -6.62
C MET A 39 1.10 8.65 -6.92
N GLU A 40 2.07 8.92 -6.06
CA GLU A 40 3.08 9.95 -6.33
C GLU A 40 4.18 9.42 -7.25
N GLN A 41 4.67 8.20 -6.99
CA GLN A 41 5.77 7.58 -7.72
C GLN A 41 5.62 6.06 -7.78
N LYS A 42 6.12 5.40 -8.83
CA LYS A 42 6.21 3.93 -8.90
C LYS A 42 7.21 3.38 -7.88
N ILE A 43 6.97 2.17 -7.39
CA ILE A 43 7.86 1.46 -6.45
C ILE A 43 9.26 1.30 -7.06
N THR A 44 9.36 0.90 -8.34
CA THR A 44 10.65 0.72 -9.02
C THR A 44 11.45 2.02 -9.07
N ASP A 45 10.80 3.13 -9.42
CA ASP A 45 11.46 4.43 -9.52
C ASP A 45 11.85 4.94 -8.12
N ARG A 46 11.09 4.59 -7.07
CA ARG A 46 11.43 4.90 -5.67
C ARG A 46 12.67 4.12 -5.22
N ILE A 47 12.70 2.80 -5.47
CA ILE A 47 13.84 1.93 -5.12
C ILE A 47 15.12 2.40 -5.83
N GLN A 48 15.05 2.73 -7.13
CA GLN A 48 16.20 3.22 -7.88
C GLN A 48 16.78 4.52 -7.28
N LYS A 49 15.92 5.44 -6.85
CA LYS A 49 16.36 6.66 -6.16
C LYS A 49 17.05 6.34 -4.83
N ILE A 50 16.51 5.40 -4.06
CA ILE A 50 17.10 4.97 -2.79
C ILE A 50 18.47 4.31 -3.00
N GLU A 51 18.59 3.43 -3.99
CA GLU A 51 19.86 2.80 -4.36
C GLU A 51 20.91 3.81 -4.80
N ALA A 52 20.51 4.79 -5.63
CA ALA A 52 21.40 5.87 -6.07
C ALA A 52 21.87 6.73 -4.89
N TYR A 53 20.96 7.12 -3.99
CA TYR A 53 21.28 7.88 -2.79
C TYR A 53 22.24 7.10 -1.86
N CYS A 54 21.98 5.81 -1.62
CA CYS A 54 22.85 4.95 -0.82
C CYS A 54 24.27 4.91 -1.40
N LYS A 55 24.40 4.75 -2.72
CA LYS A 55 25.69 4.73 -3.42
C LYS A 55 26.41 6.08 -3.35
N GLU A 56 25.69 7.18 -3.52
CA GLU A 56 26.25 8.53 -3.43
C GLU A 56 26.79 8.82 -2.03
N LYS A 57 26.01 8.55 -0.97
CA LYS A 57 26.37 8.91 0.40
C LYS A 57 27.37 7.98 1.05
N SER A 58 27.25 6.67 0.81
CA SER A 58 28.08 5.67 1.48
C SER A 58 29.20 5.07 0.62
N GLY A 59 29.16 5.29 -0.70
CA GLY A 59 30.02 4.61 -1.67
C GLY A 59 29.68 3.13 -1.88
N ARG A 60 28.66 2.59 -1.20
CA ARG A 60 28.28 1.17 -1.22
C ARG A 60 26.95 0.96 -1.93
N LYS A 61 26.74 -0.26 -2.44
CA LYS A 61 25.42 -0.68 -2.96
C LYS A 61 24.47 -0.93 -1.79
N LEU A 62 23.18 -0.66 -2.00
CA LEU A 62 22.13 -1.01 -1.05
C LEU A 62 22.13 -2.53 -0.82
N GLN A 63 22.06 -2.94 0.44
CA GLN A 63 22.03 -4.36 0.78
C GLN A 63 20.66 -4.97 0.43
N LYS A 64 20.64 -6.21 -0.07
CA LYS A 64 19.39 -6.88 -0.49
C LYS A 64 18.37 -7.03 0.63
N ASN A 65 18.83 -7.18 1.87
CA ASN A 65 18.01 -7.30 3.08
C ASN A 65 17.55 -5.94 3.64
N ALA A 66 17.96 -4.81 3.05
CA ALA A 66 17.55 -3.48 3.51
C ALA A 66 16.04 -3.24 3.33
N MET A 67 15.41 -3.87 2.33
CA MET A 67 13.96 -3.87 2.11
C MET A 67 13.36 -2.45 2.23
N PRO A 68 13.80 -1.51 1.38
CA PRO A 68 13.64 -0.07 1.61
C PRO A 68 12.21 0.45 1.40
N VAL A 69 11.30 -0.40 0.96
CA VAL A 69 9.90 -0.07 0.73
C VAL A 69 9.03 -1.15 1.38
N ARG A 70 7.99 -0.71 2.08
CA ARG A 70 6.99 -1.57 2.71
C ARG A 70 5.58 -1.16 2.33
N GLU A 71 4.66 -2.10 2.51
CA GLU A 71 3.24 -1.93 2.30
C GLU A 71 2.49 -2.27 3.58
N ALA A 72 1.55 -1.42 3.97
CA ALA A 72 0.57 -1.69 4.99
C ALA A 72 -0.81 -1.92 4.41
N VAL A 73 -1.57 -2.83 5.03
CA VAL A 73 -2.99 -3.01 4.74
C VAL A 73 -3.79 -2.45 5.90
N VAL A 74 -4.75 -1.59 5.59
CA VAL A 74 -5.64 -0.93 6.56
C VAL A 74 -7.06 -1.34 6.26
N VAL A 75 -7.77 -1.91 7.25
CA VAL A 75 -9.21 -2.15 7.12
C VAL A 75 -9.94 -0.83 7.29
N ILE A 76 -10.84 -0.52 6.35
CA ILE A 76 -11.55 0.75 6.29
C ILE A 76 -13.07 0.53 6.29
N LYS A 77 -13.82 1.63 6.36
CA LYS A 77 -15.27 1.63 6.12
C LYS A 77 -15.54 1.90 4.64
N GLU A 78 -16.77 1.61 4.20
CA GLU A 78 -17.20 1.84 2.80
C GLU A 78 -17.04 3.32 2.37
N ASP A 79 -17.33 4.22 3.30
CA ASP A 79 -17.32 5.68 3.15
C ASP A 79 -15.97 6.33 3.44
N THR A 80 -14.95 5.56 3.80
CA THR A 80 -13.61 6.09 4.03
C THR A 80 -13.06 6.68 2.73
N THR A 81 -12.62 7.93 2.81
CA THR A 81 -12.15 8.72 1.66
C THR A 81 -10.63 8.64 1.48
N MET A 82 -10.16 8.91 0.26
CA MET A 82 -8.72 9.07 0.00
C MET A 82 -8.08 10.16 0.88
N LEU A 83 -8.78 11.26 1.15
CA LEU A 83 -8.27 12.36 1.99
C LEU A 83 -8.04 11.91 3.43
N GLU A 84 -8.94 11.12 4.00
CA GLU A 84 -8.75 10.55 5.34
C GLU A 84 -7.54 9.63 5.41
N LEU A 85 -7.31 8.82 4.36
CA LEU A 85 -6.13 7.96 4.29
C LEU A 85 -4.83 8.75 4.09
N GLN A 86 -4.86 9.83 3.31
CA GLN A 86 -3.72 10.75 3.20
C GLN A 86 -3.43 11.45 4.54
N ASN A 87 -4.46 11.81 5.31
CA ASN A 87 -4.28 12.38 6.65
C ASN A 87 -3.77 11.33 7.65
N LEU A 88 -4.22 10.08 7.54
CA LEU A 88 -3.68 8.96 8.31
C LEU A 88 -2.19 8.76 7.99
N ALA A 89 -1.81 8.81 6.71
CA ALA A 89 -0.44 8.62 6.24
C ALA A 89 0.54 9.69 6.74
N LYS A 90 0.07 10.90 7.07
CA LYS A 90 0.92 11.95 7.66
C LYS A 90 1.45 11.59 9.05
N ARG A 91 0.69 10.84 9.86
CA ARG A 91 1.11 10.52 11.23
C ARG A 91 2.38 9.63 11.28
N PRO A 92 2.46 8.50 10.55
CA PRO A 92 3.72 7.75 10.44
C PRO A 92 4.88 8.57 9.88
N GLU A 93 4.61 9.51 8.97
CA GLU A 93 5.64 10.39 8.42
C GLU A 93 6.19 11.35 9.49
N GLU A 94 5.31 11.99 10.26
CA GLU A 94 5.68 12.95 11.31
C GLU A 94 6.34 12.26 12.53
N GLU A 95 5.82 11.12 12.95
CA GLU A 95 6.27 10.45 14.18
C GLU A 95 7.45 9.49 13.96
N LEU A 96 7.54 8.88 12.78
CA LEU A 96 8.46 7.76 12.51
C LEU A 96 9.31 7.97 11.23
N SER A 97 9.15 9.09 10.53
CA SER A 97 9.76 9.32 9.20
C SER A 97 9.39 8.26 8.16
N ILE A 98 8.24 7.59 8.33
CA ILE A 98 7.71 6.60 7.39
C ILE A 98 6.75 7.33 6.43
N ARG A 99 7.26 7.67 5.25
CA ARG A 99 6.49 8.41 4.24
C ARG A 99 5.74 7.47 3.30
N VAL A 100 4.42 7.60 3.24
CA VAL A 100 3.57 6.91 2.26
C VAL A 100 3.60 7.66 0.93
N PHE A 101 3.80 6.94 -0.18
CA PHE A 101 3.84 7.52 -1.53
C PHE A 101 2.89 6.85 -2.54
N GLN A 102 2.19 5.78 -2.13
CA GLN A 102 1.04 5.23 -2.87
C GLN A 102 -0.06 4.81 -1.90
N ILE A 103 -1.32 4.99 -2.33
CA ILE A 103 -2.52 4.50 -1.64
C ILE A 103 -3.45 3.87 -2.68
N ALA A 104 -3.89 2.64 -2.44
CA ALA A 104 -4.92 1.97 -3.25
C ALA A 104 -6.07 1.49 -2.35
N ILE A 105 -7.27 1.98 -2.61
CA ILE A 105 -8.50 1.57 -1.91
C ILE A 105 -9.18 0.47 -2.73
N HIS A 106 -9.37 -0.69 -2.12
CA HIS A 106 -10.09 -1.81 -2.72
C HIS A 106 -11.50 -1.92 -2.11
N LYS A 107 -12.51 -1.79 -2.97
CA LYS A 107 -13.94 -1.96 -2.65
C LYS A 107 -14.59 -3.13 -3.42
N ASP A 108 -13.77 -3.92 -4.10
CA ASP A 108 -14.14 -5.00 -5.00
C ASP A 108 -13.73 -6.41 -4.52
N GLU A 109 -13.22 -6.52 -3.30
CA GLU A 109 -12.87 -7.78 -2.65
C GLU A 109 -13.85 -8.12 -1.53
N GLY A 110 -13.94 -9.40 -1.19
CA GLY A 110 -14.84 -9.90 -0.16
C GLY A 110 -14.95 -11.42 -0.18
N HIS A 111 -15.91 -11.96 0.55
CA HIS A 111 -16.24 -13.38 0.49
C HIS A 111 -17.76 -13.57 0.51
N THR A 112 -18.23 -14.64 -0.12
CA THR A 112 -19.62 -15.06 0.02
C THR A 112 -19.74 -15.94 1.27
N ASP A 113 -20.64 -15.58 2.17
CA ASP A 113 -20.96 -16.36 3.34
C ASP A 113 -21.49 -17.75 2.92
N LYS A 114 -20.98 -18.81 3.54
CA LYS A 114 -21.32 -20.17 3.13
C LYS A 114 -22.76 -20.54 3.50
N ASP A 115 -23.27 -19.95 4.57
CA ASP A 115 -24.58 -20.27 5.16
C ASP A 115 -25.66 -19.36 4.58
N THR A 116 -25.43 -18.04 4.58
CA THR A 116 -26.44 -17.08 4.08
C THR A 116 -26.40 -16.87 2.58
N LYS A 117 -25.31 -17.31 1.90
CA LYS A 117 -25.03 -17.03 0.48
C LYS A 117 -24.93 -15.54 0.14
N GLU A 118 -24.84 -14.67 1.15
CA GLU A 118 -24.69 -13.24 0.96
C GLU A 118 -23.23 -12.88 0.74
N TRP A 119 -22.98 -11.92 -0.15
CA TRP A 119 -21.64 -11.38 -0.35
C TRP A 119 -21.30 -10.35 0.73
N LYS A 120 -20.18 -10.56 1.41
CA LYS A 120 -19.64 -9.67 2.44
C LYS A 120 -18.42 -8.92 1.90
N PRO A 121 -18.48 -7.58 1.74
CA PRO A 121 -17.34 -6.79 1.30
C PRO A 121 -16.20 -6.83 2.32
N ASN A 122 -14.97 -6.77 1.81
CA ASN A 122 -13.78 -6.52 2.61
C ASN A 122 -13.11 -5.22 2.14
N TYR A 123 -13.61 -4.08 2.62
CA TYR A 123 -13.03 -2.78 2.30
C TYR A 123 -11.68 -2.61 3.00
N HIS A 124 -10.64 -2.37 2.20
CA HIS A 124 -9.31 -2.15 2.73
C HIS A 124 -8.50 -1.22 1.82
N ALA A 125 -7.47 -0.62 2.38
CA ALA A 125 -6.52 0.21 1.67
C ALA A 125 -5.09 -0.34 1.80
N HIS A 126 -4.35 -0.33 0.70
CA HIS A 126 -2.91 -0.59 0.66
C HIS A 126 -2.16 0.74 0.70
N LEU A 127 -1.26 0.91 1.67
CA LEU A 127 -0.42 2.09 1.85
C LEU A 127 1.04 1.70 1.63
N VAL A 128 1.64 2.15 0.53
CA VAL A 128 3.04 1.87 0.21
C VAL A 128 3.92 3.01 0.70
N ALA A 129 4.94 2.68 1.50
CA ALA A 129 5.77 3.63 2.20
C ALA A 129 7.27 3.33 2.10
N ASP A 130 8.07 4.38 2.25
CA ASP A 130 9.50 4.25 2.49
C ASP A 130 9.77 3.61 3.84
N TRP A 131 10.85 2.84 3.91
CA TRP A 131 11.33 2.20 5.14
C TRP A 131 12.77 2.61 5.49
N GLN A 132 13.14 3.81 5.06
CA GLN A 132 14.44 4.40 5.31
C GLN A 132 14.25 5.87 5.72
N ASP A 133 14.92 6.27 6.79
CA ASP A 133 15.12 7.68 7.12
C ASP A 133 16.33 8.21 6.31
N LEU A 134 16.14 9.33 5.61
CA LEU A 134 17.19 9.98 4.82
C LEU A 134 18.08 10.92 5.66
N LYS A 135 17.75 11.12 6.94
CA LYS A 135 18.47 12.02 7.85
C LYS A 135 19.47 11.32 8.77
N THR A 136 19.46 9.98 8.83
CA THR A 136 20.33 9.15 9.66
C THR A 136 21.17 8.22 8.80
#